data_AF-A0AAP6SJV8-F1
#
_entry.id   AF-A0AAP6SJV8-F1
#
_cell.length_a   1.000
_cell.length_b   1.000
_cell.length_c   1.000
_cell.angle_alpha   90.00
_cell.angle_beta   90.00
_cell.angle_gamma   90.00
#
_symmetry.space_group_name_H-M   'P 1'
#
loop_
_entity.id
_entity.type
_entity.pdbx_description
1 polymer ?
#
loop_
_entity_poly.entity_id
_entity_poly.type
_entity_poly.pdbx_seq_one_letter_code
_entity_poly.pdbx_strand_id
1 'polypeptide(L)'
;MELKITPKIMEMKEVKLDIFELGYLLDACLRGSHLRSGTIGRFVDEWYDILTPTERMQLFEWTIRLTYDERWNSKEENYKPHFEPDSRCCGEDIMFVHRYHPYNQYKVTIEVDGKEETIDTFLLNGRYYINTRQFFATEDVKEIRHNPNPDWQDFKHLGVDYDRNIITLQKE
;
A
#
# COMPACT_ATOMS: atom_id res chain seq x y z
N MET A 1 21.99 48.01 0.00
CA MET A 1 22.79 46.86 0.46
C MET A 1 22.04 45.61 0.04
N GLU A 2 22.44 44.97 -1.05
CA GLU A 2 21.77 43.77 -1.58
C GLU A 2 22.28 42.53 -0.83
N LEU A 3 21.36 41.79 -0.21
CA LEU A 3 21.63 40.49 0.39
C LEU A 3 21.79 39.45 -0.72
N LYS A 4 23.03 39.08 -1.05
CA LYS A 4 23.31 37.89 -1.86
C LYS A 4 23.08 36.65 -1.01
N ILE A 5 21.90 36.03 -1.15
CA ILE A 5 21.65 34.69 -0.61
C ILE A 5 22.24 33.69 -1.61
N THR A 6 23.43 33.17 -1.31
CA THR A 6 23.98 32.04 -2.06
C THR A 6 23.32 30.77 -1.53
N PRO A 7 22.56 30.01 -2.33
CA PRO A 7 21.98 28.76 -1.87
C PRO A 7 23.11 27.79 -1.52
N LYS A 8 23.10 27.30 -0.28
CA LYS A 8 24.00 26.25 0.16
C LYS A 8 23.54 24.96 -0.50
N ILE A 9 24.23 24.53 -1.55
CA ILE A 9 24.02 23.20 -2.13
C ILE A 9 24.45 22.21 -1.07
N MET A 10 23.49 21.66 -0.34
CA MET A 10 23.73 20.59 0.63
C MET A 10 23.79 19.29 -0.14
N GLU A 11 24.94 18.63 -0.07
CA GLU A 11 25.08 17.24 -0.52
C GLU A 11 24.03 16.39 0.22
N MET A 12 23.18 15.70 -0.54
CA MET A 12 22.18 14.80 0.03
C MET A 12 22.90 13.62 0.67
N LYS A 13 22.73 13.45 1.98
CA LYS A 13 23.22 12.27 2.69
C LYS A 13 22.23 11.13 2.50
N GLU A 14 22.75 9.97 2.13
CA GLU A 14 21.99 8.72 2.12
C GLU A 14 21.83 8.21 3.57
N VAL A 15 20.59 7.96 3.97
CA VAL A 15 20.26 7.30 5.24
C VAL A 15 19.60 5.98 4.89
N LYS A 16 20.16 4.86 5.36
CA LYS A 16 19.58 3.53 5.19
C LYS A 16 18.74 3.20 6.40
N LEU A 17 17.50 2.77 6.17
CA LEU A 17 16.58 2.32 7.20
C LEU A 17 16.35 0.83 7.03
N ASP A 18 16.35 0.08 8.14
CA ASP A 18 15.83 -1.29 8.13
C ASP A 18 14.29 -1.32 8.20
N ILE A 19 13.69 -2.51 8.08
CA ILE A 19 12.24 -2.67 8.06
C ILE A 19 11.55 -2.21 9.35
N PHE A 20 12.21 -2.35 10.50
CA PHE A 20 11.66 -1.91 11.79
C PHE A 20 11.70 -0.39 11.89
N GLU A 21 12.82 0.23 11.52
CA GLU A 21 12.96 1.69 11.47
C GLU A 21 11.96 2.31 10.49
N LEU A 22 11.76 1.66 9.34
CA LEU A 22 10.76 2.06 8.35
C LEU A 22 9.34 1.92 8.90
N GLY A 23 9.04 0.85 9.63
CA GLY A 23 7.77 0.66 10.34
C GLY A 23 7.50 1.72 11.40
N TYR A 24 8.51 2.11 12.18
CA TYR A 24 8.38 3.21 13.15
C TYR A 24 8.15 4.56 12.48
N LEU A 25 8.84 4.83 11.37
CA LEU A 25 8.60 6.04 10.58
C LEU A 25 7.15 6.09 10.08
N LEU A 26 6.65 4.98 9.55
CA LEU A 26 5.28 4.86 9.07
C LEU A 26 4.27 5.08 10.20
N ASP A 27 4.37 4.35 11.32
CA ASP A 27 3.47 4.49 12.48
C ASP A 27 3.45 5.93 13.02
N ALA A 28 4.63 6.55 13.16
CA ALA A 28 4.73 7.94 13.61
C ALA A 28 4.04 8.92 12.64
N CYS A 29 4.13 8.67 11.33
CA CYS A 29 3.46 9.48 10.32
C CYS A 29 1.94 9.32 10.39
N LEU A 30 1.44 8.09 10.49
CA LEU A 30 0.01 7.78 10.52
C LEU A 30 -0.70 8.31 11.77
N ARG A 31 -0.01 8.43 12.90
CA ARG A 31 -0.58 8.95 14.16
C ARG A 31 -0.77 10.47 14.22
N GLY A 32 -0.42 11.22 13.17
CA GLY A 32 -0.76 12.64 13.06
C GLY A 32 0.43 13.59 12.86
N SER A 33 1.44 13.19 12.11
CA SER A 33 2.55 14.08 11.74
C SER A 33 2.16 15.08 10.63
N HIS A 34 2.70 16.29 10.65
CA HIS A 34 2.60 17.23 9.51
C HIS A 34 3.27 16.72 8.23
N LEU A 35 4.12 15.69 8.33
CA LEU A 35 4.78 15.02 7.20
C LEU A 35 3.99 13.84 6.66
N ARG A 36 2.79 13.55 7.22
CA ARG A 36 2.00 12.34 6.96
C ARG A 36 1.81 12.06 5.47
N SER A 37 1.17 12.95 4.73
CA SER A 37 0.87 12.73 3.30
C SER A 37 2.13 12.56 2.46
N GLY A 38 3.14 13.40 2.66
CA GLY A 38 4.40 13.33 1.92
C GLY A 38 5.13 12.01 2.13
N THR A 39 5.31 11.59 3.38
CA THR A 39 6.00 10.33 3.69
C THR A 39 5.18 9.11 3.25
N ILE A 40 3.87 9.08 3.51
CA ILE A 40 3.02 7.95 3.09
C ILE A 40 2.96 7.84 1.57
N GLY A 41 2.93 8.97 0.86
CA GLY A 41 3.03 8.99 -0.60
C GLY A 41 4.29 8.28 -1.10
N ARG A 42 5.44 8.46 -0.41
CA ARG A 42 6.67 7.75 -0.75
C ARG A 42 6.60 6.24 -0.49
N PHE A 43 5.89 5.80 0.55
CA PHE A 43 5.61 4.37 0.73
C PHE A 43 4.88 3.79 -0.48
N VAL A 44 3.86 4.50 -0.98
CA VAL A 44 3.05 4.04 -2.12
C VAL A 44 3.82 4.11 -3.44
N ASP A 45 4.54 5.21 -3.68
CA ASP A 45 5.09 5.54 -5.00
C ASP A 45 6.54 5.10 -5.22
N GLU A 46 7.37 5.17 -4.18
CA GLU A 46 8.82 4.97 -4.28
C GLU A 46 9.27 3.68 -3.60
N TRP A 47 8.82 3.45 -2.36
CA TRP A 47 9.37 2.40 -1.53
C TRP A 47 8.68 1.05 -1.72
N TYR A 48 7.46 1.04 -2.26
CA TYR A 48 6.76 -0.21 -2.57
C TYR A 48 7.64 -1.14 -3.41
N ASP A 49 8.16 -0.66 -4.56
CA ASP A 49 8.95 -1.50 -5.47
C ASP A 49 10.33 -1.89 -4.94
N ILE A 50 10.85 -1.14 -3.96
CA ILE A 50 12.12 -1.46 -3.28
C ILE A 50 11.94 -2.59 -2.29
N LEU A 51 10.81 -2.60 -1.57
CA LEU A 51 10.53 -3.58 -0.53
C LEU A 51 10.22 -4.95 -1.13
N THR A 52 10.67 -5.99 -0.46
CA THR A 52 10.27 -7.36 -0.79
C THR A 52 8.80 -7.61 -0.47
N PRO A 53 8.15 -8.62 -1.08
CA PRO A 53 6.78 -8.98 -0.74
C PRO A 53 6.58 -9.23 0.77
N THR A 54 7.51 -9.92 1.42
CA THR A 54 7.48 -10.18 2.87
C THR A 54 7.55 -8.90 3.71
N GLU A 55 8.40 -7.94 3.34
CA GLU A 55 8.51 -6.65 4.04
C GLU A 55 7.26 -5.79 3.86
N ARG A 56 6.68 -5.77 2.65
CA ARG A 56 5.39 -5.08 2.40
C ARG A 56 4.29 -5.65 3.29
N MET A 57 4.25 -6.97 3.42
CA MET A 57 3.32 -7.66 4.32
C MET A 57 3.53 -7.25 5.78
N GLN A 58 4.76 -7.28 6.28
CA GLN A 58 5.06 -6.90 7.66
C GLN A 58 4.61 -5.47 7.97
N LEU A 59 4.89 -4.52 7.07
CA LEU A 59 4.46 -3.13 7.23
C LEU A 59 2.94 -3.00 7.22
N PHE A 60 2.25 -3.71 6.33
CA PHE A 60 0.79 -3.72 6.28
C PHE A 60 0.21 -4.22 7.61
N GLU A 61 0.64 -5.39 8.07
CA GLU A 61 0.14 -6.00 9.31
C GLU A 61 0.39 -5.11 10.52
N TRP A 62 1.61 -4.59 10.68
CA TRP A 62 1.95 -3.68 11.77
C TRP A 62 1.10 -2.42 11.72
N THR A 63 0.87 -1.88 10.53
CA THR A 63 0.03 -0.69 10.35
C THR A 63 -1.40 -0.94 10.79
N ILE A 64 -2.04 -2.00 10.30
CA ILE A 64 -3.42 -2.33 10.70
C ILE A 64 -3.47 -2.56 12.21
N ARG A 65 -2.58 -3.39 12.75
CA ARG A 65 -2.55 -3.78 14.17
C ARG A 65 -2.30 -2.61 15.12
N LEU A 66 -1.34 -1.75 14.81
CA LEU A 66 -0.88 -0.73 15.76
C LEU A 66 -1.64 0.58 15.61
N THR A 67 -2.05 0.92 14.39
CA THR A 67 -2.62 2.24 14.09
C THR A 67 -4.15 2.21 14.00
N TYR A 68 -4.71 1.24 13.28
CA TYR A 68 -6.13 1.30 12.89
C TYR A 68 -7.04 0.36 13.68
N ASP A 69 -6.53 -0.77 14.14
CA ASP A 69 -7.37 -1.80 14.74
C ASP A 69 -7.02 -2.05 16.21
N GLU A 70 -7.62 -1.23 17.08
CA GLU A 70 -7.48 -1.30 18.55
C GLU A 70 -7.98 -2.64 19.13
N ARG A 71 -8.76 -3.41 18.35
CA ARG A 71 -9.27 -4.73 18.72
C ARG A 71 -8.26 -5.85 18.49
N TRP A 72 -7.03 -5.57 18.05
CA TRP A 72 -6.02 -6.60 17.90
C TRP A 72 -5.76 -7.41 19.18
N ASN A 73 -5.91 -6.78 20.35
CA ASN A 73 -5.81 -7.46 21.65
C ASN A 73 -7.13 -8.13 22.10
N SER A 74 -8.17 -8.13 21.25
CA SER A 74 -9.42 -8.81 21.55
C SER A 74 -9.21 -10.33 21.50
N LYS A 75 -9.84 -11.05 22.43
CA LYS A 75 -9.80 -12.52 22.49
C LYS A 75 -10.81 -13.16 21.53
N GLU A 76 -11.21 -12.45 20.47
CA GLU A 76 -12.16 -12.98 19.50
C GLU A 76 -11.49 -14.07 18.67
N GLU A 77 -12.05 -15.28 18.77
CA GLU A 77 -11.50 -16.52 18.18
C GLU A 77 -11.40 -16.48 16.64
N ASN A 78 -12.06 -15.50 15.99
CA ASN A 78 -12.11 -15.33 14.53
C ASN A 78 -11.82 -13.88 14.08
N TYR A 79 -11.13 -13.10 14.89
CA TYR A 79 -10.83 -11.71 14.58
C TYR A 79 -9.95 -11.59 13.32
N LYS A 80 -10.38 -10.74 12.38
CA LYS A 80 -9.63 -10.42 11.17
C LYS A 80 -9.26 -8.94 11.20
N PRO A 81 -7.96 -8.61 11.07
CA PRO A 81 -7.53 -7.22 10.93
C PRO A 81 -8.24 -6.61 9.73
N HIS A 82 -8.95 -5.51 9.94
CA HIS A 82 -9.59 -4.78 8.85
C HIS A 82 -9.36 -3.29 9.02
N PHE A 83 -9.21 -2.62 7.88
CA PHE A 83 -9.11 -1.18 7.85
C PHE A 83 -10.51 -0.58 7.80
N GLU A 84 -10.86 0.18 8.83
CA GLU A 84 -12.01 1.09 8.83
C GLU A 84 -11.46 2.52 8.88
N PRO A 85 -11.57 3.29 7.78
CA PRO A 85 -11.11 4.66 7.79
C PRO A 85 -11.93 5.48 8.79
N ASP A 86 -11.25 6.17 9.69
CA ASP A 86 -11.85 7.13 10.60
C ASP A 86 -11.57 8.58 10.17
N SER A 87 -12.07 9.55 10.95
CA SER A 87 -11.90 10.97 10.67
C SER A 87 -10.44 11.47 10.70
N ARG A 88 -9.49 10.65 11.15
CA ARG A 88 -8.06 10.98 11.19
C ARG A 88 -7.36 10.59 9.89
N CYS A 89 -7.94 9.70 9.07
CA CYS A 89 -7.32 9.19 7.85
C CYS A 89 -7.33 10.26 6.74
N CYS A 90 -6.21 10.46 6.05
CA CYS A 90 -6.16 11.26 4.83
C CYS A 90 -6.19 10.36 3.57
N GLY A 91 -6.15 10.98 2.38
CA GLY A 91 -6.19 10.23 1.13
C GLY A 91 -5.03 9.24 1.00
N GLU A 92 -3.84 9.63 1.46
CA GLU A 92 -2.64 8.80 1.41
C GLU A 92 -2.71 7.59 2.34
N ASP A 93 -3.39 7.68 3.48
CA ASP A 93 -3.68 6.52 4.33
C ASP A 93 -4.45 5.45 3.56
N ILE A 94 -5.50 5.88 2.85
CA ILE A 94 -6.34 4.99 2.05
C ILE A 94 -5.51 4.37 0.92
N MET A 95 -4.68 5.17 0.23
CA MET A 95 -3.80 4.68 -0.83
C MET A 95 -2.80 3.65 -0.31
N PHE A 96 -2.19 3.91 0.84
CA PHE A 96 -1.26 2.99 1.47
C PHE A 96 -1.94 1.66 1.79
N VAL A 97 -3.06 1.70 2.52
CA VAL A 97 -3.79 0.49 2.90
C VAL A 97 -4.15 -0.31 1.66
N HIS A 98 -4.71 0.32 0.62
CA HIS A 98 -5.10 -0.41 -0.58
C HIS A 98 -3.92 -0.98 -1.37
N ARG A 99 -2.79 -0.26 -1.47
CA ARG A 99 -1.58 -0.75 -2.17
C ARG A 99 -0.92 -1.93 -1.44
N TYR A 100 -0.84 -1.84 -0.12
CA TYR A 100 -0.15 -2.82 0.71
C TYR A 100 -1.04 -3.99 1.13
N HIS A 101 -2.36 -3.89 0.96
CA HIS A 101 -3.28 -4.98 1.26
C HIS A 101 -3.04 -6.16 0.31
N PRO A 102 -2.69 -7.35 0.83
CA PRO A 102 -2.26 -8.49 0.01
C PRO A 102 -3.32 -8.99 -0.96
N TYR A 103 -4.59 -9.01 -0.54
CA TYR A 103 -5.71 -9.43 -1.38
C TYR A 103 -6.20 -8.35 -2.34
N ASN A 104 -5.62 -7.15 -2.30
CA ASN A 104 -6.00 -6.04 -3.17
C ASN A 104 -4.92 -5.76 -4.23
N GLN A 105 -4.06 -6.72 -4.50
CA GLN A 105 -2.96 -6.61 -5.46
C GLN A 105 -3.29 -7.35 -6.76
N TYR A 106 -3.02 -6.69 -7.88
CA TYR A 106 -3.36 -7.17 -9.21
C TYR A 106 -2.22 -6.92 -10.18
N LYS A 107 -1.98 -7.85 -11.09
CA LYS A 107 -1.15 -7.66 -12.27
C LYS A 107 -2.03 -7.30 -13.45
N VAL A 108 -1.86 -6.10 -13.98
CA VAL A 108 -2.58 -5.62 -15.15
C VAL A 108 -1.66 -5.68 -16.36
N THR A 109 -2.09 -6.37 -17.41
CA THR A 109 -1.39 -6.43 -18.68
C THR A 109 -2.04 -5.48 -19.68
N ILE A 110 -1.22 -4.62 -20.29
CA ILE A 110 -1.61 -3.66 -21.32
C ILE A 110 -0.76 -3.87 -22.58
N GLU A 111 -1.19 -3.30 -23.70
CA GLU A 111 -0.33 -3.17 -24.87
C GLU A 111 0.11 -1.71 -25.04
N VAL A 112 1.41 -1.48 -25.08
CA VAL A 112 2.01 -0.17 -25.35
C VAL A 112 2.91 -0.34 -26.57
N ASP A 113 2.64 0.42 -27.62
CA ASP A 113 3.42 0.39 -28.88
C ASP A 113 3.64 -1.02 -29.45
N GLY A 114 2.60 -1.88 -29.40
CA GLY A 114 2.65 -3.26 -29.89
C GLY A 114 3.41 -4.24 -28.98
N LYS A 115 3.78 -3.82 -27.76
CA LYS A 115 4.43 -4.67 -26.75
C LYS A 115 3.51 -4.85 -25.55
N GLU A 116 3.48 -6.06 -25.02
CA GLU A 116 2.75 -6.34 -23.79
C GLU A 116 3.60 -6.01 -22.56
N GLU A 117 3.03 -5.23 -21.65
CA GLU A 117 3.64 -4.89 -20.37
C GLU A 117 2.71 -5.30 -19.24
N THR A 118 3.27 -5.93 -18.20
CA THR A 118 2.53 -6.33 -16.99
C THR A 118 2.99 -5.47 -15.82
N ILE A 119 2.05 -4.80 -15.17
CA ILE A 119 2.30 -3.80 -14.14
C ILE A 119 1.57 -4.18 -12.85
N ASP A 120 2.24 -4.00 -11.71
CA ASP A 120 1.66 -4.21 -10.38
C ASP A 120 0.76 -3.04 -9.99
N THR A 121 -0.49 -3.37 -9.65
CA THR A 121 -1.56 -2.42 -9.36
C THR A 121 -2.34 -2.81 -8.12
N PHE A 122 -3.18 -1.89 -7.67
CA PHE A 122 -4.17 -2.12 -6.61
C PHE A 122 -5.52 -1.52 -6.98
N LEU A 123 -6.60 -2.14 -6.52
CA LEU A 123 -7.95 -1.67 -6.81
C LEU A 123 -8.38 -0.65 -5.76
N LEU A 124 -8.84 0.51 -6.21
CA LEU A 124 -9.47 1.53 -5.36
C LEU A 124 -10.55 2.24 -6.18
N ASN A 125 -11.75 2.39 -5.60
CA ASN A 125 -12.87 3.08 -6.25
C ASN A 125 -13.16 2.60 -7.69
N GLY A 126 -13.03 1.29 -7.92
CA GLY A 126 -13.27 0.66 -9.22
C GLY A 126 -12.17 0.87 -10.26
N ARG A 127 -11.01 1.43 -9.89
CA ARG A 127 -9.88 1.69 -10.79
C ARG A 127 -8.62 0.97 -10.33
N TYR A 128 -7.80 0.54 -11.28
CA TYR A 128 -6.53 -0.13 -11.02
C TYR A 128 -5.39 0.89 -10.98
N TYR A 129 -4.97 1.26 -9.79
CA TYR A 129 -3.92 2.25 -9.55
C TYR A 129 -2.53 1.61 -9.61
N ILE A 130 -1.59 2.31 -10.25
CA ILE A 130 -0.17 1.98 -10.27
C ILE A 130 0.51 2.62 -9.05
N ASN A 131 0.20 3.89 -8.79
CA ASN A 131 0.76 4.71 -7.73
C ASN A 131 -0.26 5.80 -7.33
N THR A 132 0.12 6.79 -6.53
CA THR A 132 -0.80 7.85 -6.06
C THR A 132 -1.40 8.71 -7.18
N ARG A 133 -0.77 8.73 -8.37
CA ARG A 133 -1.10 9.65 -9.46
C ARG A 133 -1.62 8.97 -10.72
N GLN A 134 -1.35 7.68 -10.87
CA GLN A 134 -1.59 6.95 -12.11
C GLN A 134 -2.47 5.72 -11.86
N PHE A 135 -3.43 5.53 -12.76
CA PHE A 135 -4.29 4.34 -12.82
C PHE A 135 -4.62 4.03 -14.28
N PHE A 136 -5.04 2.80 -14.55
CA PHE A 136 -5.50 2.40 -15.88
C PHE A 136 -6.99 2.71 -16.08
N ALA A 137 -7.31 3.22 -17.26
CA ALA A 137 -8.68 3.19 -17.76
C ALA A 137 -9.03 1.74 -18.12
N THR A 138 -10.24 1.30 -17.81
CA THR A 138 -10.64 -0.11 -17.98
C THR A 138 -10.57 -0.54 -19.44
N GLU A 139 -10.80 0.38 -20.38
CA GLU A 139 -10.70 0.13 -21.83
C GLU A 139 -9.28 -0.23 -22.33
N ASP A 140 -8.22 0.20 -21.64
CA ASP A 140 -6.84 -0.04 -22.06
C ASP A 140 -6.30 -1.40 -21.58
N VAL A 141 -7.08 -2.09 -20.74
CA VAL A 141 -6.65 -3.32 -20.07
C VAL A 141 -6.98 -4.54 -20.93
N LYS A 142 -5.93 -5.30 -21.27
CA LYS A 142 -6.09 -6.59 -21.95
C LYS A 142 -6.42 -7.71 -20.97
N GLU A 143 -5.71 -7.73 -19.85
CA GLU A 143 -5.84 -8.80 -18.86
C GLU A 143 -5.60 -8.27 -17.45
N ILE A 144 -6.37 -8.80 -16.51
CA ILE A 144 -6.22 -8.54 -15.08
C ILE A 144 -6.06 -9.90 -14.41
N ARG A 145 -4.95 -10.07 -13.69
CA ARG A 145 -4.73 -11.24 -12.83
C ARG A 145 -4.68 -10.78 -11.39
N HIS A 146 -5.45 -11.45 -10.54
CA HIS A 146 -5.26 -11.31 -9.10
C HIS A 146 -3.84 -11.79 -8.77
N ASN A 147 -3.08 -10.97 -8.05
CA ASN A 147 -1.70 -11.27 -7.67
C ASN A 147 -1.56 -11.15 -6.15
N PRO A 148 -2.23 -12.02 -5.40
CA PRO A 148 -2.05 -12.04 -3.96
C PRO A 148 -0.61 -12.43 -3.68
N ASN A 149 0.02 -11.76 -2.71
CA ASN A 149 1.36 -12.15 -2.27
C ASN A 149 1.33 -13.64 -1.80
N PRO A 150 2.01 -14.57 -2.49
CA PRO A 150 1.89 -16.01 -2.24
C PRO A 150 2.34 -16.41 -0.85
N ASP A 151 3.22 -15.64 -0.22
CA ASP A 151 3.74 -15.89 1.13
C ASP A 151 2.63 -15.79 2.21
N TRP A 152 1.47 -15.20 1.91
CA TRP A 152 0.30 -15.21 2.79
C TRP A 152 -0.39 -16.57 2.89
N GLN A 153 -0.21 -17.48 1.91
CA GLN A 153 -0.82 -18.80 2.00
C GLN A 153 -0.20 -19.65 3.12
N ASP A 154 1.07 -19.42 3.43
CA ASP A 154 1.79 -20.08 4.53
C ASP A 154 1.58 -19.36 5.87
N PHE A 155 1.16 -18.09 5.85
CA PHE A 155 0.68 -17.33 7.01
C PHE A 155 -0.81 -17.55 7.31
N LYS A 156 -1.38 -18.70 6.93
CA LYS A 156 -2.68 -19.13 7.45
C LYS A 156 -2.58 -19.32 8.96
N HIS A 157 -2.99 -18.31 9.73
CA HIS A 157 -3.38 -18.52 11.12
C HIS A 157 -4.46 -19.61 11.14
N LEU A 158 -4.25 -20.66 11.92
CA LEU A 158 -5.24 -21.71 12.17
C LEU A 158 -6.57 -21.04 12.58
N GLY A 159 -7.59 -21.10 11.72
CA GLY A 159 -8.92 -20.53 11.96
C GLY A 159 -9.33 -19.37 11.04
N VAL A 160 -8.44 -18.83 10.19
CA VAL A 160 -8.78 -17.68 9.34
C VAL A 160 -9.05 -18.09 7.89
N ASP A 161 -10.33 -17.98 7.47
CA ASP A 161 -10.76 -18.15 6.08
C ASP A 161 -10.61 -16.84 5.29
N TYR A 162 -9.65 -16.77 4.37
CA TYR A 162 -9.34 -15.58 3.58
C TYR A 162 -10.00 -15.55 2.19
N ASP A 163 -10.80 -16.57 1.82
CA ASP A 163 -11.26 -16.79 0.44
C ASP A 163 -12.53 -16.01 0.02
N ARG A 164 -12.95 -14.96 0.76
CA ARG A 164 -14.28 -14.34 0.54
C ARG A 164 -14.34 -12.98 -0.17
N ASN A 165 -13.25 -12.49 -0.77
CA ASN A 165 -13.30 -11.26 -1.59
C ASN A 165 -13.39 -11.53 -3.11
N ILE A 166 -14.09 -12.59 -3.53
CA ILE A 166 -14.49 -12.75 -4.93
C ILE A 166 -15.75 -11.91 -5.16
N ILE A 167 -15.58 -10.67 -5.61
CA ILE A 167 -16.68 -9.92 -6.24
C ILE A 167 -16.96 -10.64 -7.56
N THR A 168 -18.01 -11.45 -7.59
CA THR A 168 -18.61 -11.93 -8.84
C THR A 168 -19.40 -10.76 -9.42
N LEU A 169 -18.88 -10.16 -10.50
CA LEU A 169 -19.69 -9.26 -11.32
C LEU A 169 -20.85 -10.08 -11.90
N GLN A 170 -22.05 -9.92 -11.33
CA GLN A 170 -23.26 -10.35 -12.01
C GLN A 170 -23.45 -9.42 -13.22
N LYS A 171 -23.40 -10.00 -14.42
CA LYS A 171 -23.88 -9.35 -15.63
C LYS A 171 -25.41 -9.30 -15.56
N GLU A 172 -25.97 -8.10 -15.53
CA GLU A 172 -27.31 -7.83 -16.07
C GLU A 172 -27.20 -7.54 -17.57
#